data_AF-A0A453QWV8-F1
#
_entry.id   AF-A0A453QWV8-F1
#
_cell.length_a   1.000
_cell.length_b   1.000
_cell.length_c   1.000
_cell.angle_alpha   90.00
_cell.angle_beta   90.00
_cell.angle_gamma   90.00
#
_symmetry.space_group_name_H-M   'P 1'
#
loop_
_entity.id
_entity.type
_entity.pdbx_description
1 polymer ?
#
loop_
_entity_poly.entity_id
_entity_poly.type
_entity_poly.pdbx_seq_one_letter_code
_entity_poly.pdbx_strand_id
1 'polypeptide(L)' 'MNLLCWNIRGFGLFGRRRQLIEYLRQEEIDIVGLQETIRQDFSMHELQGLSRH' A
#
# COMPACT_ATOMS: atom_id res chain seq x y z
N MET A 1 -13.20 5.26 19.31
CA MET A 1 -13.39 5.25 17.85
C MET A 1 -12.15 5.81 17.22
N ASN A 2 -11.31 4.95 16.66
CA ASN A 2 -9.97 5.24 16.17
C ASN A 2 -9.97 5.28 14.64
N LEU A 3 -9.48 6.38 14.09
CA LEU A 3 -9.35 6.60 12.64
C LEU A 3 -7.87 6.68 12.27
N LEU A 4 -7.48 5.92 11.25
CA LEU A 4 -6.15 6.03 10.63
C LEU A 4 -6.30 6.50 9.19
N CYS A 5 -5.62 7.58 8.83
CA CYS A 5 -5.44 8.00 7.43
C CYS A 5 -3.97 7.86 7.06
N TRP A 6 -3.64 7.04 6.05
CA TRP A 6 -2.25 6.75 5.70
C TRP A 6 -2.02 6.67 4.18
N ASN A 7 -1.05 7.43 3.69
CA ASN A 7 -0.44 7.25 2.38
C ASN A 7 0.51 6.03 2.40
N ILE A 8 0.06 4.89 1.87
CA ILE A 8 0.74 3.59 1.96
C ILE A 8 1.34 3.16 0.61
N ARG A 9 2.46 3.81 0.26
CA ARG A 9 3.27 3.36 -0.89
C ARG A 9 3.70 1.90 -0.71
N GLY A 10 3.73 1.17 -1.81
CA GLY A 10 4.10 -0.25 -1.82
C GLY A 10 3.01 -1.20 -1.33
N PHE A 11 1.73 -0.79 -1.34
CA PHE A 11 0.61 -1.63 -0.93
C PHE A 11 0.51 -2.96 -1.72
N GLY A 12 1.03 -3.03 -2.95
CA GLY A 12 1.10 -4.28 -3.71
C GLY A 12 2.03 -5.35 -3.10
N LEU A 13 2.99 -4.94 -2.25
CA LEU A 13 3.95 -5.86 -1.62
C LEU A 13 3.26 -6.66 -0.51
N PHE A 14 3.37 -8.00 -0.57
CA PHE A 14 2.75 -8.88 0.42
C PHE A 14 3.16 -8.54 1.85
N GLY A 15 4.46 -8.30 2.09
CA GLY A 15 4.96 -7.92 3.42
C GLY A 15 4.37 -6.60 3.93
N ARG A 16 4.14 -5.62 3.03
CA ARG A 16 3.54 -4.32 3.40
C ARG A 16 2.09 -4.47 3.83
N ARG A 17 1.31 -5.30 3.14
CA ARG A 17 -0.08 -5.61 3.52
C ARG A 17 -0.15 -6.32 4.86
N ARG A 18 0.76 -7.26 5.11
CA ARG A 18 0.84 -7.96 6.40
C ARG A 18 1.10 -7.00 7.55
N GLN A 19 2.11 -6.14 7.41
CA GLN A 19 2.44 -5.12 8.41
C GLN A 19 1.26 -4.19 8.70
N LEU A 20 0.54 -3.74 7.66
CA LEU A 20 -0.64 -2.92 7.84
C LEU A 20 -1.70 -3.65 8.68
N ILE A 21 -2.02 -4.91 8.35
CA ILE A 21 -3.05 -5.67 9.09
C ILE A 21 -2.63 -5.88 10.55
N GLU A 22 -1.36 -6.20 10.80
CA GLU A 22 -0.82 -6.35 12.16
C GLU A 22 -0.94 -5.04 12.95
N TYR A 23 -0.59 -3.90 12.33
CA TYR A 23 -0.72 -2.58 12.95
C TYR A 23 -2.18 -2.20 13.26
N LEU A 24 -3.10 -2.37 12.30
CA LEU A 24 -4.51 -2.05 12.50
C LEU A 24 -5.14 -2.85 13.66
N ARG A 25 -4.70 -4.11 13.84
CA ARG A 25 -5.14 -4.96 14.96
C ARG A 25 -4.53 -4.52 16.29
N GLN A 26 -3.24 -4.23 16.31
CA GLN A 26 -2.53 -3.83 17.53
C GLN A 26 -3.08 -2.53 18.11
N GLU A 27 -3.40 -1.57 17.24
CA GLU A 27 -3.87 -0.23 17.65
C GLU A 27 -5.40 -0.12 17.69
N GLU A 28 -6.12 -1.23 17.52
CA GLU A 28 -7.60 -1.29 17.55
C GLU A 28 -8.24 -0.19 16.68
N ILE A 29 -7.80 -0.09 15.42
CA ILE A 29 -8.29 0.91 14.48
C ILE A 29 -9.68 0.52 13.96
N ASP A 30 -10.67 1.37 14.20
CA ASP A 30 -12.06 1.15 13.78
C ASP A 30 -12.27 1.49 12.30
N ILE A 31 -11.62 2.56 11.81
CA ILE A 31 -11.75 3.04 10.43
C ILE A 31 -10.37 3.33 9.86
N VAL A 32 -10.10 2.82 8.66
CA VAL A 32 -8.84 3.09 7.94
C VAL A 32 -9.11 3.70 6.56
N GLY A 33 -8.48 4.83 6.28
CA GLY A 33 -8.40 5.44 4.95
C GLY A 33 -6.99 5.29 4.39
N LEU A 34 -6.85 4.66 3.24
CA LEU A 34 -5.56 4.44 2.57
C LEU A 34 -5.46 5.25 1.27
N GLN A 35 -4.33 5.89 1.05
CA GLN A 35 -4.01 6.63 -0.17
C GLN A 35 -2.69 6.16 -0.76
N GLU A 36 -2.40 6.53 -2.02
CA GLU A 36 -1.18 6.14 -2.75
C GLU A 36 -0.95 4.61 -2.78
N THR A 37 -2.04 3.83 -2.81
CA THR A 37 -1.99 2.35 -2.84
C THR A 37 -1.52 1.81 -4.19
N ILE A 38 -1.70 2.60 -5.26
CA ILE A 38 -1.26 2.31 -6.62
C ILE A 38 -0.13 3.26 -6.98
N ARG A 39 0.96 2.70 -7.48
CA ARG A 39 2.10 3.46 -7.97
C ARG A 39 1.68 4.30 -9.18
N GLN A 40 1.89 5.60 -9.12
CA GLN A 40 1.52 6.54 -10.19
C GLN A 40 2.64 6.67 -11.24
N ASP A 41 3.90 6.62 -10.80
CA ASP A 41 5.05 6.87 -11.66
C ASP A 41 5.89 5.62 -11.89
N PHE A 42 6.21 5.36 -13.16
CA PHE A 42 7.10 4.29 -13.59
C PHE A 42 8.26 4.88 -14.37
N SER A 43 9.47 4.38 -14.12
CA SER A 43 10.59 4.66 -15.02
C SER A 43 10.39 3.92 -16.35
N MET A 44 11.04 4.41 -17.41
CA MET A 44 10.96 3.76 -18.72
C MET A 44 11.44 2.30 -18.69
N HIS A 45 12.45 2.00 -17.87
CA HIS A 45 12.95 0.64 -17.66
C HIS A 45 11.88 -0.27 -17.04
N GLU A 46 11.13 0.21 -16.05
CA GLU A 46 10.05 -0.55 -15.44
C GLU A 46 8.88 -0.76 -16.40
N LEU A 47 8.54 0.24 -17.23
CA LEU A 47 7.53 0.09 -18.27
C LEU A 47 7.92 -0.94 -19.32
N GLN A 48 9.20 -0.96 -19.73
CA GLN A 48 9.73 -1.98 -20.64
C GLN A 48 9.61 -3.38 -20.05
N GLY A 49 9.89 -3.55 -18.75
CA GLY A 49 9.72 -4.83 -18.05
C GLY A 49 8.26 -5.31 -17.92
N LEU A 50 7.28 -4.42 -18.08
CA LEU A 50 5.84 -4.76 -18.09
C LEU A 50 5.33 -5.11 -19.50
N SER A 51 6.06 -4.75 -20.54
CA SER A 51 5.72 -5.10 -21.92
C SER A 51 5.99 -6.59 -22.14
N ARG A 52 4.93 -7.39 -22.24
CA ARG A 52 5.04 -8.81 -22.63
C ARG A 52 5.54 -8.88 -24.08
N HIS A 53 6.74 -9.45 -24.27
CA HIS A 53 7.09 -10.14 -25.50
C HIS A 53 6.72 -11.62 -25.35
#